data_AF-A0A9W6XYF8-F1
#
_entry.id   AF-A0A9W6XYF8-F1
#
_cell.length_a   1.000
_cell.length_b   1.000
_cell.length_c   1.000
_cell.angle_alpha   90.00
_cell.angle_beta   90.00
_cell.angle_gamma   90.00
#
_symmetry.space_group_name_H-M   'P 1'
#
loop_
_entity.id
_entity.type
_entity.pdbx_description
1 polymer ?
#
loop_
_entity_poly.entity_id
_entity_poly.type
_entity_poly.pdbx_seq_one_letter_code
_entity_poly.pdbx_strand_id
1 'polypeptide(L)'
;MVSSLPLLLQTEHVYRQVIMASNGAGNPFDRVVFPKDTKQFGVWKDLIIGHLRQKSAALRREAMVKSQDEPSFSYEDLQQSSCEVPRPIDSEDETLNRKYKWQQVILNDQDTYIRTLLSQTLPRSYLESLSVSFNDERLPAAWKRLETVFGQSNA
;
A
#
# COMPACT_ATOMS: atom_id res chain seq x y z
N MET A 1 -33.90 6.48 34.26
CA MET A 1 -33.02 7.52 33.67
C MET A 1 -32.06 6.81 32.74
N VAL A 2 -32.24 6.97 31.43
CA VAL A 2 -31.43 6.27 30.42
C VAL A 2 -30.17 7.10 30.23
N SER A 3 -29.03 6.60 30.70
CA SER A 3 -27.72 7.23 30.46
C SER A 3 -27.40 7.15 28.97
N SER A 4 -27.61 8.26 28.26
CA SER A 4 -27.10 8.45 26.91
C SER A 4 -25.58 8.56 26.98
N LEU A 5 -24.87 7.52 26.54
CA LEU A 5 -23.44 7.58 26.27
C LEU A 5 -23.15 8.63 25.17
N PRO A 6 -22.07 9.41 25.28
CA PRO A 6 -21.67 10.39 24.26
C PRO A 6 -21.54 9.73 22.87
N LEU A 7 -22.06 10.39 21.83
CA LEU A 7 -22.04 9.93 20.44
C LEU A 7 -20.64 9.51 19.95
N LEU A 8 -19.59 10.13 20.51
CA LEU A 8 -18.17 9.87 20.25
C LEU A 8 -17.71 8.48 20.72
N LEU A 9 -18.25 7.98 21.83
CA LEU A 9 -17.96 6.63 22.33
C LEU A 9 -18.72 5.56 21.54
N GLN A 10 -19.89 5.91 20.99
CA GLN A 10 -20.66 5.01 20.12
C GLN A 10 -19.99 4.87 18.75
N THR A 11 -19.46 5.95 18.16
CA THR A 11 -18.69 5.85 16.91
C THR A 11 -17.38 5.10 17.09
N GLU A 12 -16.67 5.24 18.21
CA GLU A 12 -15.48 4.42 18.49
C GLU A 12 -15.80 2.93 18.69
N HIS A 13 -16.93 2.61 19.33
CA HIS A 13 -17.35 1.21 19.50
C HIS A 13 -17.75 0.58 18.16
N VAL A 14 -18.45 1.33 17.30
CA VAL A 14 -18.79 0.90 15.94
C VAL A 14 -17.52 0.77 15.08
N TYR A 15 -16.55 1.68 15.19
CA TYR A 15 -15.27 1.55 14.48
C TYR A 15 -14.47 0.34 14.94
N ARG A 16 -14.39 0.08 16.25
CA ARG A 16 -13.72 -1.12 16.78
C ARG A 16 -14.45 -2.41 16.37
N GLN A 17 -15.78 -2.42 16.32
CA GLN A 17 -16.54 -3.57 15.84
C GLN A 17 -16.38 -3.80 14.33
N VAL A 18 -16.32 -2.75 13.51
CA VAL A 18 -16.08 -2.88 12.06
C VAL A 18 -14.66 -3.38 11.78
N ILE A 19 -13.66 -2.99 12.59
CA ILE A 19 -12.30 -3.53 12.47
C ILE A 19 -12.21 -4.99 12.96
N MET A 20 -13.02 -5.39 13.94
CA MET A 20 -13.04 -6.78 14.46
C MET A 20 -13.90 -7.73 13.62
N ALA A 21 -14.88 -7.22 12.85
CA ALA A 21 -15.78 -8.03 12.02
C ALA A 21 -15.16 -8.49 10.68
N SER A 22 -13.99 -7.97 10.31
CA SER A 22 -13.23 -8.47 9.15
C SER A 22 -12.34 -9.68 9.47
N ASN A 23 -12.34 -10.19 10.70
CA ASN A 23 -11.58 -11.39 11.08
C ASN A 23 -12.31 -12.70 10.69
N GLY A 24 -12.74 -12.81 9.43
CA GLY A 24 -12.61 -14.09 8.76
C GLY A 24 -11.12 -14.27 8.48
N ALA A 25 -10.48 -15.27 9.08
CA ALA A 25 -9.05 -15.56 8.92
C ALA A 25 -8.72 -16.03 7.49
N GLY A 26 -8.91 -15.13 6.52
CA GLY A 26 -8.42 -15.21 5.14
C GLY A 26 -7.30 -14.20 4.95
N ASN A 27 -6.47 -14.41 3.94
CA ASN A 27 -5.41 -13.46 3.61
C ASN A 27 -6.09 -12.11 3.23
N PRO A 28 -5.64 -10.96 3.75
CA PRO A 28 -6.17 -9.64 3.34
C PRO A 28 -6.06 -9.40 1.82
N PHE A 29 -5.28 -10.21 1.12
CA PHE A 29 -5.05 -10.19 -0.32
C PHE A 29 -5.78 -11.29 -1.09
N ASP A 30 -6.66 -12.08 -0.46
CA ASP A 30 -7.40 -13.18 -1.12
C ASP A 30 -8.16 -12.72 -2.38
N ARG A 31 -8.57 -11.45 -2.43
CA ARG A 31 -9.28 -10.84 -3.57
C ARG A 31 -8.39 -10.37 -4.70
N VAL A 32 -7.07 -10.36 -4.50
CA VAL A 32 -6.06 -9.84 -5.43
C VAL A 32 -4.96 -10.87 -5.71
N VAL A 33 -5.22 -12.15 -5.46
CA VAL A 33 -4.31 -13.25 -5.81
C VAL A 33 -4.18 -13.36 -7.32
N PHE A 34 -2.96 -13.64 -7.78
CA PHE A 34 -2.66 -13.80 -9.19
C PHE A 34 -3.42 -15.02 -9.76
N PRO A 35 -4.13 -14.84 -10.89
CA PRO A 35 -4.90 -15.92 -11.50
C PRO A 35 -3.96 -17.00 -12.05
N LYS A 36 -4.39 -18.27 -11.98
CA LYS A 36 -3.61 -19.38 -12.58
C LYS A 36 -3.38 -19.21 -14.08
N ASP A 37 -4.29 -18.53 -14.75
CA ASP A 37 -4.21 -18.19 -16.17
C ASP A 37 -3.48 -16.85 -16.35
N THR A 38 -2.28 -16.89 -16.95
CA THR A 38 -1.46 -15.70 -17.18
C THR A 38 -2.09 -14.72 -18.16
N LYS A 39 -3.07 -15.13 -18.98
CA LYS A 39 -3.85 -14.24 -19.85
C LYS A 39 -4.71 -13.26 -19.05
N GLN A 40 -5.00 -13.57 -17.79
CA GLN A 40 -5.72 -12.68 -16.89
C GLN A 40 -4.79 -11.69 -16.18
N PHE A 41 -3.52 -11.59 -16.59
CA PHE A 41 -2.57 -10.63 -16.03
C PHE A 41 -3.09 -9.18 -16.06
N GLY A 42 -3.70 -8.76 -17.18
CA GLY A 42 -4.26 -7.41 -17.30
C GLY A 42 -5.33 -7.14 -16.24
N VAL A 43 -6.25 -8.09 -16.03
CA VAL A 43 -7.30 -7.99 -15.01
C VAL A 43 -6.70 -7.94 -13.60
N TRP A 44 -5.74 -8.82 -13.32
CA TRP A 44 -5.06 -8.83 -12.03
C TRP A 44 -4.30 -7.53 -11.75
N LYS A 45 -3.60 -7.00 -12.77
CA LYS A 45 -2.89 -5.72 -12.69
C LYS A 45 -3.87 -4.59 -12.36
N ASP A 46 -5.01 -4.53 -13.03
CA ASP A 46 -6.03 -3.51 -12.78
C ASP A 46 -6.59 -3.61 -11.35
N LEU A 47 -6.75 -4.83 -10.81
CA LEU A 47 -7.15 -5.05 -9.43
C LEU A 47 -6.09 -4.54 -8.44
N ILE A 48 -4.81 -4.81 -8.67
CA ILE A 48 -3.72 -4.30 -7.83
C ILE A 48 -3.69 -2.78 -7.85
N ILE A 49 -3.73 -2.16 -9.04
CA ILE A 49 -3.73 -0.69 -9.17
C ILE A 49 -4.95 -0.09 -8.48
N GLY A 50 -6.14 -0.67 -8.68
CA GLY A 50 -7.37 -0.25 -8.01
C GLY A 50 -7.27 -0.34 -6.48
N HIS A 51 -6.66 -1.40 -5.97
CA HIS A 51 -6.43 -1.57 -4.53
C HIS A 51 -5.46 -0.52 -3.96
N LEU A 52 -4.36 -0.24 -4.66
CA LEU A 52 -3.38 0.77 -4.27
C LEU A 52 -3.94 2.20 -4.32
N ARG A 53 -4.84 2.49 -5.28
CA ARG A 53 -5.63 3.72 -5.31
C ARG A 53 -6.49 3.89 -4.06
N GLN A 54 -7.23 2.85 -3.70
CA GLN A 54 -8.06 2.86 -2.50
C GLN A 54 -7.23 3.06 -1.23
N LYS A 55 -6.07 2.39 -1.13
CA LYS A 55 -5.12 2.58 -0.03
C LYS A 55 -4.58 4.00 0.04
N SER A 56 -4.20 4.59 -1.09
CA SER A 56 -3.77 5.99 -1.15
C SER A 56 -4.86 6.95 -0.67
N ALA A 57 -6.10 6.75 -1.11
CA ALA A 57 -7.24 7.56 -0.67
C ALA A 57 -7.58 7.36 0.82
N ALA A 58 -7.43 6.15 1.35
CA ALA A 58 -7.59 5.89 2.78
C ALA A 58 -6.53 6.60 3.61
N LEU A 59 -5.26 6.52 3.20
CA LEU A 59 -4.14 7.16 3.88
C LEU A 59 -4.28 8.69 3.94
N ARG A 60 -4.67 9.33 2.84
CA ARG A 60 -4.95 10.79 2.83
C ARG A 60 -6.08 11.17 3.77
N ARG A 61 -7.18 10.40 3.77
CA ARG A 61 -8.31 10.64 4.69
C ARG A 61 -7.89 10.48 6.14
N GLU A 62 -7.09 9.47 6.46
CA GLU A 62 -6.58 9.24 7.81
C GLU A 62 -5.68 10.41 8.27
N ALA A 63 -4.77 10.87 7.42
CA ALA A 63 -3.93 12.02 7.70
C ALA A 63 -4.78 13.27 8.00
N MET A 64 -5.81 13.54 7.18
CA MET A 64 -6.74 14.64 7.40
C MET A 64 -7.46 14.53 8.74
N VAL A 65 -8.02 13.37 9.08
CA VAL A 65 -8.72 13.13 10.35
C VAL A 65 -7.78 13.33 11.55
N LYS A 66 -6.52 12.94 11.42
CA LYS A 66 -5.50 13.08 12.47
C LYS A 66 -4.80 14.44 12.47
N SER A 67 -5.21 15.37 11.60
CA SER A 67 -4.53 16.66 11.38
C SER A 67 -3.02 16.51 11.16
N GLN A 68 -2.62 15.44 10.47
CA GLN A 68 -1.26 15.20 10.02
C GLN A 68 -1.03 15.84 8.64
N ASP A 69 0.23 16.01 8.27
CA ASP A 69 0.58 16.37 6.90
C ASP A 69 0.01 15.36 5.90
N GLU A 70 -0.30 15.80 4.69
CA GLU A 70 -0.67 14.86 3.63
C GLU A 70 0.57 14.10 3.14
N PRO A 71 0.47 12.78 2.86
CA PRO A 71 1.56 12.03 2.24
C PRO A 71 1.99 12.66 0.91
N SER A 72 3.30 12.85 0.72
CA SER A 72 3.86 13.42 -0.51
C SER A 72 3.68 12.52 -1.73
N PHE A 73 3.55 11.21 -1.50
CA PHE A 73 3.45 10.20 -2.56
C PHE A 73 2.25 9.28 -2.33
N SER A 74 1.63 8.86 -3.43
CA SER A 74 0.65 7.78 -3.46
C SER A 74 1.34 6.44 -3.65
N TYR A 75 0.64 5.35 -3.37
CA TYR A 75 1.14 4.00 -3.65
C TYR A 75 1.43 3.75 -5.14
N GLU A 76 0.73 4.44 -6.05
CA GLU A 76 0.95 4.30 -7.49
C GLU A 76 2.26 4.96 -7.93
N ASP A 77 2.63 6.08 -7.31
CA ASP A 77 3.87 6.80 -7.64
C ASP A 77 5.11 5.91 -7.42
N LEU A 78 5.07 5.08 -6.37
CA LEU A 78 6.11 4.11 -6.03
C LEU A 78 6.26 2.99 -7.08
N GLN A 79 5.21 2.69 -7.85
CA GLN A 79 5.30 1.74 -8.97
C GLN A 79 5.91 2.37 -10.21
N GLN A 80 5.73 3.68 -10.40
CA GLN A 80 6.16 4.39 -11.60
C GLN A 80 7.57 4.96 -11.49
N SER A 81 7.98 5.37 -10.29
CA SER A 81 9.21 6.13 -10.08
C SER A 81 9.89 5.77 -8.75
N SER A 82 11.19 6.04 -8.66
CA SER A 82 11.90 5.97 -7.38
C SER A 82 11.57 7.22 -6.57
N CYS A 83 10.51 7.14 -5.77
CA CYS A 83 10.10 8.24 -4.90
C CYS A 83 11.12 8.46 -3.78
N GLU A 84 11.48 9.71 -3.56
CA GLU A 84 12.40 10.12 -2.48
C GLU A 84 11.84 11.38 -1.82
N VAL A 85 11.73 11.36 -0.48
CA VAL A 85 11.36 12.58 0.26
C VAL A 85 12.62 13.45 0.36
N PRO A 86 12.60 14.70 -0.15
CA PRO A 86 13.76 15.58 -0.08
C PRO A 86 14.17 15.85 1.37
N ARG A 87 15.46 15.69 1.67
CA ARG A 87 16.00 16.01 2.99
C ARG A 87 16.04 17.54 3.17
N PRO A 88 15.58 18.08 4.31
CA PRO A 88 15.80 19.48 4.66
C PRO A 88 17.29 19.79 4.76
N ILE A 89 17.76 20.83 4.08
CA ILE A 89 19.15 21.27 4.17
C ILE A 89 19.34 22.01 5.49
N ASP A 90 20.19 21.47 6.37
CA ASP A 90 20.69 22.07 7.62
C ASP A 90 19.67 22.96 8.36
N SER A 91 18.44 22.45 8.48
CA SER A 91 17.35 23.19 9.08
C SER A 91 17.28 22.89 10.57
N GLU A 92 17.44 23.91 11.39
CA GLU A 92 17.13 23.86 12.83
C GLU A 92 15.61 23.85 13.09
N ASP A 93 14.78 23.93 12.04
CA ASP A 93 13.33 23.86 12.16
C ASP A 93 12.87 22.44 12.53
N GLU A 94 12.53 22.26 13.80
CA GLU A 94 12.02 21.00 14.34
C GLU A 94 10.74 20.53 13.65
N THR A 95 9.90 21.45 13.17
CA THR A 95 8.65 21.13 12.45
C THR A 95 8.98 20.56 11.09
N LEU A 96 9.88 21.20 10.34
CA LEU A 96 10.34 20.72 9.04
C LEU A 96 11.00 19.34 9.16
N ASN A 97 11.84 19.15 10.18
CA ASN A 97 12.48 17.87 10.46
C ASN A 97 11.48 16.77 10.86
N ARG A 98 10.47 17.11 11.67
CA ARG A 98 9.39 16.19 12.04
C ARG A 98 8.59 15.76 10.81
N LYS A 99 8.24 16.72 9.95
CA LYS A 99 7.55 16.47 8.69
C LYS A 99 8.35 15.56 7.78
N TYR A 100 9.64 15.84 7.59
CA TYR A 100 10.53 14.97 6.81
C TYR A 100 10.57 13.53 7.35
N LYS A 101 10.76 13.36 8.66
CA LYS A 101 10.77 12.03 9.30
C LYS A 101 9.44 11.30 9.12
N TRP A 102 8.32 12.00 9.29
CA TRP A 102 6.99 11.42 9.09
C TRP A 102 6.79 10.95 7.64
N GLN A 103 7.13 11.79 6.66
CA GLN A 103 7.04 11.44 5.24
C GLN A 103 7.92 10.22 4.90
N GLN A 104 9.12 10.13 5.47
CA GLN A 104 10.02 8.97 5.28
C GLN A 104 9.41 7.68 5.83
N VAL A 105 8.80 7.72 7.02
CA VAL A 105 8.10 6.56 7.61
C VAL A 105 6.95 6.12 6.71
N ILE A 106 6.09 7.06 6.29
CA ILE A 106 4.97 6.76 5.42
C ILE A 106 5.43 6.15 4.09
N LEU A 107 6.46 6.71 3.46
CA LEU A 107 7.00 6.19 2.21
C LEU A 107 7.53 4.76 2.37
N ASN A 108 8.24 4.47 3.46
CA ASN A 108 8.74 3.13 3.76
C ASN A 108 7.61 2.12 4.04
N ASP A 109 6.57 2.55 4.75
CA ASP A 109 5.38 1.73 5.01
C ASP A 109 4.64 1.40 3.71
N GLN A 110 4.53 2.38 2.80
CA GLN A 110 3.95 2.18 1.47
C GLN A 110 4.75 1.16 0.65
N ASP A 111 6.07 1.30 0.58
CA ASP A 111 6.95 0.36 -0.13
C ASP A 111 6.84 -1.06 0.45
N THR A 112 6.98 -1.18 1.77
CA THR A 112 6.86 -2.47 2.49
C THR A 112 5.52 -3.15 2.22
N TYR A 113 4.44 -2.36 2.22
CA TYR A 113 3.10 -2.87 1.95
C TYR A 113 2.98 -3.40 0.52
N ILE A 114 3.48 -2.68 -0.49
CA ILE A 114 3.42 -3.14 -1.89
C ILE A 114 4.24 -4.41 -2.06
N ARG A 115 5.44 -4.49 -1.48
CA ARG A 115 6.27 -5.69 -1.52
C ARG A 115 5.60 -6.90 -0.89
N THR A 116 4.95 -6.69 0.25
CA THR A 116 4.19 -7.73 0.95
C THR A 116 3.01 -8.20 0.11
N LEU A 117 2.24 -7.25 -0.45
CA LEU A 117 1.14 -7.53 -1.35
C LEU A 117 1.60 -8.38 -2.54
N LEU A 118 2.66 -7.97 -3.23
CA LEU A 118 3.15 -8.68 -4.42
C LEU A 118 3.72 -10.05 -4.06
N SER A 119 4.46 -10.18 -2.96
CA SER A 119 5.00 -11.46 -2.50
C SER A 119 3.93 -12.48 -2.12
N GLN A 120 2.75 -12.01 -1.69
CA GLN A 120 1.64 -12.89 -1.29
C GLN A 120 0.66 -13.18 -2.45
N THR A 121 0.59 -12.29 -3.43
CA THR A 121 -0.37 -12.41 -4.53
C THR A 121 0.24 -13.08 -5.75
N LEU A 122 1.54 -12.96 -5.99
CA LEU A 122 2.20 -13.54 -7.16
C LEU A 122 2.37 -15.07 -7.05
N PRO A 123 2.47 -15.78 -8.19
CA PRO A 123 2.75 -17.21 -8.18
C PRO A 123 4.09 -17.51 -7.50
N ARG A 124 4.10 -18.48 -6.58
CA ARG A 124 5.32 -18.88 -5.87
C ARG A 124 6.44 -19.34 -6.81
N SER A 125 6.08 -20.06 -7.88
CA SER A 125 7.02 -20.49 -8.93
C SER A 125 7.71 -19.30 -9.61
N TYR A 126 7.00 -18.18 -9.79
CA TYR A 126 7.61 -16.96 -10.31
C TYR A 126 8.60 -16.39 -9.32
N LEU A 127 8.21 -16.24 -8.05
CA LEU A 127 9.07 -15.69 -6.99
C LEU A 127 10.36 -16.51 -6.81
N GLU A 128 10.27 -17.84 -6.85
CA GLU A 128 11.41 -18.76 -6.73
C GLU A 128 12.32 -18.75 -7.98
N SER A 129 11.80 -18.32 -9.14
CA SER A 129 12.60 -18.21 -10.38
C SER A 129 13.43 -16.92 -10.46
N LEU A 130 13.20 -15.96 -9.56
CA LEU A 130 13.88 -14.67 -9.58
C LEU A 130 15.35 -14.83 -9.15
N SER A 131 16.27 -14.27 -9.95
CA SER A 131 17.70 -14.21 -9.59
C SER A 131 17.98 -13.20 -8.47
N VAL A 132 17.12 -12.18 -8.34
CA VAL A 132 17.16 -11.18 -7.27
C VAL A 132 15.80 -11.20 -6.58
N SER A 133 15.80 -11.27 -5.25
CA SER A 133 14.58 -11.22 -4.47
C SER A 133 13.77 -9.98 -4.82
N PHE A 134 12.44 -10.15 -4.91
CA PHE A 134 11.54 -9.03 -5.14
C PHE A 134 11.70 -7.93 -4.08
N ASN A 135 12.17 -8.27 -2.87
CA ASN A 135 12.40 -7.32 -1.78
C ASN A 135 13.70 -6.52 -1.92
N ASP A 136 14.68 -7.03 -2.65
CA ASP A 136 16.01 -6.39 -2.77
C ASP A 136 16.10 -5.45 -3.99
N GLU A 137 15.13 -5.53 -4.89
CA GLU A 137 15.07 -4.71 -6.08
C GLU A 137 14.26 -3.42 -5.87
N ARG A 138 14.58 -2.35 -6.62
CA ARG A 138 13.72 -1.17 -6.70
C ARG A 138 12.34 -1.51 -7.24
N LEU A 139 11.29 -1.07 -6.55
CA LEU A 139 9.92 -1.42 -6.87
C LEU A 139 9.50 -1.08 -8.32
N PRO A 140 9.87 0.07 -8.92
CA PRO A 140 9.56 0.33 -10.33
C PRO A 140 10.19 -0.67 -11.31
N ALA A 141 11.41 -1.13 -11.02
CA ALA A 141 12.09 -2.12 -11.85
C ALA A 141 11.42 -3.50 -11.71
N ALA A 142 11.09 -3.88 -10.48
CA ALA A 142 10.38 -5.10 -10.17
C ALA A 142 8.99 -5.14 -10.85
N TRP A 143 8.25 -4.03 -10.81
CA TRP A 143 6.98 -3.87 -11.49
C TRP A 143 7.11 -3.97 -13.02
N LYS A 144 8.07 -3.27 -13.63
CA LYS A 144 8.32 -3.35 -15.07
C LYS A 144 8.70 -4.76 -15.53
N ARG A 145 9.46 -5.51 -14.72
CA ARG A 145 9.76 -6.92 -15.02
C ARG A 145 8.49 -7.76 -15.01
N LEU A 146 7.60 -7.61 -14.03
CA LEU A 146 6.32 -8.31 -14.01
C LEU A 146 5.52 -8.07 -15.28
N GLU A 147 5.44 -6.81 -15.72
CA GLU A 147 4.78 -6.45 -16.98
C GLU A 147 5.47 -7.05 -18.20
N THR A 148 6.80 -7.20 -18.19
CA THR A 148 7.52 -7.84 -19.29
C THR A 148 7.23 -9.34 -19.35
N VAL A 149 7.19 -10.02 -18.20
CA VAL A 149 6.99 -11.48 -18.11
C VAL A 149 5.55 -11.87 -18.42
N PHE A 150 4.58 -11.15 -17.86
CA PHE A 150 3.17 -11.53 -17.96
C PHE A 150 2.34 -10.63 -18.88
N GLY A 151 2.78 -9.40 -19.13
CA GLY A 151 2.05 -8.43 -19.96
C GLY A 151 1.98 -8.79 -21.43
N GLN A 152 2.84 -9.70 -21.91
CA GLN A 152 2.77 -10.24 -23.27
C GLN A 152 1.70 -11.33 -23.45
N SER A 153 1.06 -11.81 -22.37
CA SER A 153 0.00 -12.85 -22.47
C SER A 153 -1.33 -12.33 -23.05
N ASN A 154 -1.39 -11.05 -23.46
CA ASN A 154 -2.53 -10.44 -24.15
C ASN A 154 -2.22 -10.08 -25.63
N ALA A 155 -1.42 -10.89 -26.31
CA ALA A 155 -1.30 -10.87 -27.77
C ALA A 155 -1.95 -12.11 -28.39
#